data_AF-A0A399PHD9-F1
#
_entry.id   AF-A0A399PHD9-F1
#
_cell.length_a   1.000
_cell.length_b   1.000
_cell.length_c   1.000
_cell.angle_alpha   90.00
_cell.angle_beta   90.00
_cell.angle_gamma   90.00
#
_symmetry.space_group_name_H-M   'P 1'
#
loop_
_entity.id
_entity.type
_entity.pdbx_description
1 polymer ?
#
loop_
_entity_poly.entity_id
_entity_poly.type
_entity_poly.pdbx_seq_one_letter_code
_entity_poly.pdbx_strand_id
1 'polypeptide(L)'
;MLSPLRLPRSLRTSVSLLAAVGLVAVLGACTAEDRAPEVLRPVTAAPDAPLTVVGQADDSDASVAMSASLFRQAPVAVLAPAGDLAAQELGAEAAVALGAPLLVQGSGAESEIQRLGSSGVLAVGDLGDDATSALPPSTTVVRADHAADVARVTGADVADAPDQDPSAAVSRVSALPAPDGDASPTTPTAGSADDA
;
A
#
# COMPACT_ATOMS: atom_id res chain seq x y z
N MET A 1 34.54 -53.82 66.47
CA MET A 1 34.98 -52.90 65.40
C MET A 1 33.81 -52.64 64.48
N LEU A 2 33.72 -51.41 63.96
CA LEU A 2 32.52 -50.68 63.53
C LEU A 2 31.49 -51.42 62.66
N SER A 3 30.25 -51.31 63.12
CA SER A 3 28.99 -51.59 62.40
C SER A 3 28.56 -50.40 61.51
N PRO A 4 27.59 -50.60 60.60
CA PRO A 4 27.45 -49.90 59.33
C PRO A 4 26.56 -48.65 59.41
N LEU A 5 26.79 -47.66 58.54
CA LEU A 5 25.84 -46.58 58.30
C LEU A 5 25.08 -46.84 56.98
N ARG A 6 23.85 -47.33 57.14
CA ARG A 6 22.81 -47.34 56.10
C ARG A 6 22.23 -45.93 55.99
N LEU A 7 22.27 -45.34 54.80
CA LEU A 7 21.54 -44.10 54.52
C LEU A 7 20.04 -44.35 54.24
N PRO A 8 19.15 -43.47 54.74
CA PRO A 8 17.71 -43.60 54.64
C PRO A 8 17.12 -43.16 53.29
N ARG A 9 16.00 -43.81 52.92
CA ARG A 9 15.29 -43.72 51.63
C ARG A 9 14.39 -42.49 51.44
N SER A 10 14.47 -41.45 52.28
CA SER A 10 13.43 -40.40 52.32
C SER A 10 13.57 -39.24 51.32
N LEU A 11 14.57 -39.24 50.43
CA LEU A 11 14.86 -38.08 49.55
C LEU A 11 14.35 -38.19 48.10
N ARG A 12 13.60 -39.24 47.73
CA ARG A 12 13.14 -39.45 46.34
C ARG A 12 11.73 -38.95 46.01
N THR A 13 10.96 -38.49 46.98
CA THR A 13 9.52 -38.20 46.77
C THR A 13 9.16 -36.73 46.58
N SER A 14 10.10 -35.79 46.68
CA SER A 14 9.78 -34.35 46.61
C SER A 14 10.01 -33.68 45.24
N VAL A 15 10.56 -34.40 44.25
CA VAL A 15 10.86 -33.81 42.93
C VAL A 15 9.70 -33.97 41.93
N SER A 16 8.75 -34.87 42.18
CA SER A 16 7.68 -35.15 41.21
C SER A 16 6.50 -34.16 41.23
N LEU A 17 6.36 -33.31 42.26
CA LEU A 17 5.21 -32.40 42.35
C LEU A 17 5.44 -31.03 41.69
N LEU A 18 6.69 -30.59 41.51
CA LEU A 18 6.99 -29.32 40.83
C LEU A 18 6.89 -29.39 39.29
N ALA A 19 6.93 -30.60 38.72
CA ALA A 19 6.87 -30.80 37.27
C ALA A 19 5.43 -30.68 36.69
N ALA A 20 4.39 -30.85 37.52
CA ALA A 20 3.01 -30.84 37.04
C ALA A 20 2.40 -29.42 36.95
N VAL A 21 2.87 -28.46 37.75
CA VAL A 21 2.36 -27.07 37.72
C VAL A 21 3.05 -26.23 36.64
N GLY A 22 4.31 -26.55 36.30
CA GLY A 22 5.04 -25.86 35.21
C GLY A 22 4.52 -26.18 33.80
N LEU A 23 3.93 -27.37 33.60
CA LEU A 23 3.48 -27.79 32.27
C LEU A 23 2.18 -27.10 31.82
N VAL A 24 1.32 -26.67 32.74
CA VAL A 24 0.06 -25.98 32.41
C VAL A 24 0.28 -24.50 32.08
N ALA A 25 1.35 -23.89 32.61
CA ALA A 25 1.68 -22.48 32.31
C ALA A 25 2.38 -22.29 30.95
N VAL A 26 2.99 -23.33 30.37
CA VAL A 26 3.65 -23.25 29.06
C VAL A 26 2.66 -23.42 27.89
N LEU A 27 1.55 -24.13 28.10
CA LEU A 27 0.54 -24.33 27.05
C LEU A 27 -0.39 -23.11 26.83
N GLY A 28 -0.47 -22.19 27.78
CA GLY A 28 -1.24 -20.94 27.65
C GLY A 28 -0.46 -19.78 27.02
N ALA A 29 0.86 -19.91 26.82
CA ALA A 29 1.70 -18.86 26.26
C ALA A 29 1.87 -18.97 24.72
N CYS A 30 1.42 -20.07 24.12
CA CYS A 30 1.49 -20.27 22.66
C CYS A 30 0.20 -19.88 21.93
N THR A 31 -0.84 -19.43 22.65
CA THR A 31 -2.03 -18.80 22.06
C THR A 31 -1.87 -17.28 22.04
N ALA A 32 -0.67 -16.79 21.71
CA ALA A 32 -0.56 -15.42 21.22
C ALA A 32 -1.40 -15.42 19.94
N GLU A 33 -2.61 -14.87 20.04
CA GLU A 33 -3.49 -14.67 18.89
C GLU A 33 -2.66 -13.98 17.82
N ASP A 34 -2.35 -14.73 16.78
CA ASP A 34 -1.62 -14.27 15.62
C ASP A 34 -2.51 -13.19 15.01
N ARG A 35 -2.27 -11.95 15.43
CA ARG A 35 -3.09 -10.81 15.03
C ARG A 35 -2.89 -10.70 13.53
N ALA A 36 -3.93 -11.05 12.78
CA ALA A 36 -3.91 -10.97 11.35
C ALA A 36 -3.35 -9.61 10.91
N PRO A 37 -2.43 -9.57 9.94
CA PRO A 37 -1.77 -8.34 9.54
C PRO A 37 -2.83 -7.31 9.16
N GLU A 38 -2.68 -6.10 9.71
CA GLU A 38 -3.57 -4.99 9.39
C GLU A 38 -3.39 -4.60 7.93
N VAL A 39 -4.45 -4.75 7.14
CA VAL A 39 -4.45 -4.36 5.72
C VAL A 39 -4.77 -2.88 5.64
N LEU A 40 -3.73 -2.06 5.45
CA LEU A 40 -3.88 -0.64 5.22
C LEU A 40 -4.45 -0.41 3.82
N ARG A 41 -5.47 0.44 3.71
CA ARG A 41 -6.12 0.78 2.43
C ARG A 41 -6.05 2.29 2.18
N PRO A 42 -5.99 2.72 0.91
CA PRO A 42 -6.14 4.11 0.56
C PRO A 42 -7.53 4.63 0.95
N VAL A 43 -7.59 5.91 1.32
CA VAL A 43 -8.84 6.65 1.50
C VAL A 43 -9.00 7.54 0.30
N THR A 44 -9.99 7.25 -0.53
CA THR A 44 -10.27 8.01 -1.76
C THR A 44 -11.23 9.17 -1.50
N ALA A 45 -11.25 10.10 -2.44
CA ALA A 45 -12.18 11.20 -2.50
C ALA A 45 -13.23 10.93 -3.58
N ALA A 46 -14.48 11.30 -3.30
CA ALA A 46 -15.48 11.40 -4.34
C ALA A 46 -15.25 12.70 -5.13
N PRO A 47 -15.45 12.69 -6.46
CA PRO A 47 -15.47 13.92 -7.24
C PRO A 47 -16.64 14.80 -6.79
N ASP A 48 -16.42 16.10 -6.77
CA ASP A 48 -17.41 17.13 -6.42
C ASP A 48 -18.26 17.59 -7.62
N ALA A 49 -17.84 17.19 -8.83
CA ALA A 49 -18.49 17.49 -10.09
C ALA A 49 -18.46 16.26 -11.02
N PRO A 50 -19.38 16.17 -11.99
CA PRO A 50 -19.37 15.08 -12.98
C PRO A 50 -18.15 15.11 -13.92
N LEU A 51 -17.43 16.23 -13.97
CA LEU A 51 -16.20 16.39 -14.74
C LEU A 51 -15.20 17.24 -13.95
N THR A 52 -14.00 16.71 -13.75
CA THR A 52 -12.86 17.42 -13.20
C THR A 52 -11.78 17.47 -14.27
N VAL A 53 -11.27 18.67 -14.58
CA VAL A 53 -10.20 18.86 -15.56
C VAL A 53 -8.89 19.13 -14.81
N VAL A 54 -7.90 18.28 -15.05
CA VAL A 54 -6.51 18.47 -14.61
C VAL A 54 -5.77 19.08 -15.79
N GLY A 55 -5.44 20.38 -15.68
CA GLY A 55 -4.96 21.22 -16.79
C GLY A 55 -3.49 21.66 -16.66
N GLN A 56 -2.72 20.97 -15.83
CA GLN A 56 -1.32 21.24 -15.59
C GLN A 56 -0.50 20.89 -16.85
N ALA A 57 0.48 21.74 -17.17
CA ALA A 57 1.32 21.57 -18.36
C ALA A 57 2.51 20.64 -18.14
N ASP A 58 2.90 20.44 -16.88
CA ASP A 58 4.00 19.59 -16.46
C ASP A 58 3.46 18.27 -15.89
N ASP A 59 4.10 17.15 -16.23
CA ASP A 59 3.65 15.81 -15.85
C ASP A 59 3.67 15.59 -14.34
N SER A 60 4.68 16.14 -13.64
CA SER A 60 4.77 16.07 -12.18
C SER A 60 3.62 16.83 -11.54
N ASP A 61 3.39 18.08 -11.98
CA ASP A 61 2.27 18.88 -11.44
C ASP A 61 0.90 18.26 -11.75
N ALA A 62 0.73 17.66 -12.92
CA ALA A 62 -0.49 16.93 -13.30
C ALA A 62 -0.71 15.71 -12.41
N SER A 63 0.33 14.91 -12.14
CA SER A 63 0.26 13.73 -11.28
C SER A 63 -0.13 14.10 -9.83
N VAL A 64 0.44 15.19 -9.30
CA VAL A 64 0.10 15.70 -7.96
C VAL A 64 -1.34 16.20 -7.91
N ALA A 65 -1.78 16.96 -8.90
CA ALA A 65 -3.16 17.45 -8.96
C ALA A 65 -4.16 16.29 -9.07
N MET A 66 -3.83 15.25 -9.84
CA MET A 66 -4.66 14.05 -9.96
C MET A 66 -4.71 13.27 -8.64
N SER A 67 -3.57 13.07 -7.97
CA SER A 67 -3.49 12.46 -6.65
C SER A 67 -4.32 13.21 -5.61
N ALA A 68 -4.19 14.54 -5.53
CA ALA A 68 -4.94 15.37 -4.60
C ALA A 68 -6.46 15.31 -4.83
N SER A 69 -6.87 15.14 -6.09
CA SER A 69 -8.28 15.00 -6.47
C SER A 69 -8.86 13.65 -6.07
N LEU A 70 -8.07 12.57 -6.14
CA LEU A 70 -8.56 11.20 -5.97
C LEU A 70 -8.27 10.60 -4.58
N PHE A 71 -7.23 11.07 -3.88
CA PHE A 71 -6.75 10.46 -2.64
C PHE A 71 -6.67 11.46 -1.48
N ARG A 72 -7.30 11.09 -0.37
CA ARG A 72 -7.14 11.76 0.94
C ARG A 72 -5.95 11.18 1.69
N GLN A 73 -5.78 9.87 1.65
CA GLN A 73 -4.66 9.14 2.27
C GLN A 73 -4.28 7.95 1.38
N ALA A 74 -2.99 7.64 1.30
CA ALA A 74 -2.50 6.45 0.62
C ALA A 74 -1.29 5.89 1.37
N PRO A 75 -1.37 4.68 1.98
CA PRO A 75 -0.25 4.07 2.70
C PRO A 75 0.99 3.85 1.82
N VAL A 76 0.77 3.61 0.53
CA VAL A 76 1.79 3.44 -0.51
C VAL A 76 1.54 4.43 -1.62
N ALA A 77 2.61 5.02 -2.16
CA ALA A 77 2.60 5.78 -3.41
C ALA A 77 3.60 5.14 -4.39
N VAL A 78 3.30 5.21 -5.69
CA VAL A 78 4.24 4.82 -6.75
C VAL A 78 4.92 6.07 -7.27
N LEU A 79 6.25 6.04 -7.39
CA LEU A 79 7.05 7.14 -7.91
C LEU A 79 7.75 6.66 -9.19
N ALA A 80 7.64 7.43 -10.27
CA ALA A 80 8.33 7.18 -11.54
C ALA A 80 9.12 8.43 -11.99
N PRO A 81 10.23 8.28 -12.73
CA PRO A 81 11.02 9.40 -13.21
C PRO A 81 10.25 10.26 -14.23
N ALA A 82 10.53 11.56 -14.25
CA ALA A 82 10.00 12.46 -15.27
C ALA A 82 10.68 12.19 -16.62
N GLY A 83 9.88 12.22 -17.70
CA GLY A 83 10.37 12.04 -19.07
C GLY A 83 10.68 10.59 -19.47
N ASP A 84 10.53 9.62 -18.57
CA ASP A 84 10.64 8.19 -18.88
C ASP A 84 9.24 7.57 -18.97
N LEU A 85 8.68 7.57 -20.19
CA LEU A 85 7.34 7.07 -20.44
C LEU A 85 7.21 5.58 -20.12
N ALA A 86 8.25 4.78 -20.37
CA ALA A 86 8.20 3.34 -20.10
C ALA A 86 8.12 3.06 -18.59
N ALA A 87 8.90 3.79 -17.79
CA ALA A 87 8.81 3.69 -16.33
C ALA A 87 7.48 4.21 -15.78
N GLN A 88 6.91 5.26 -16.38
CA GLN A 88 5.59 5.79 -15.98
C GLN A 88 4.45 4.83 -16.32
N GLU A 89 4.47 4.20 -17.50
CA GLU A 89 3.50 3.17 -17.88
C GLU A 89 3.56 1.98 -16.92
N LEU A 90 4.75 1.46 -16.68
CA LEU A 90 4.97 0.38 -15.70
C LEU A 90 4.53 0.79 -14.29
N GLY A 91 4.82 2.03 -13.90
CA GLY A 91 4.38 2.62 -12.64
C GLY A 91 2.86 2.76 -12.54
N ALA A 92 2.18 3.09 -13.64
CA ALA A 92 0.73 3.18 -13.70
C ALA A 92 0.07 1.81 -13.49
N GLU A 93 0.60 0.76 -14.12
CA GLU A 93 0.13 -0.61 -13.90
C GLU A 93 0.32 -1.05 -12.44
N ALA A 94 1.49 -0.74 -11.87
CA ALA A 94 1.77 -0.99 -10.46
C ALA A 94 0.80 -0.23 -9.53
N ALA A 95 0.54 1.04 -9.84
CA ALA A 95 -0.35 1.91 -9.09
C ALA A 95 -1.79 1.36 -9.09
N VAL A 96 -2.28 0.90 -10.24
CA VAL A 96 -3.59 0.24 -10.36
C VAL A 96 -3.64 -1.06 -9.55
N ALA A 97 -2.61 -1.91 -9.66
CA ALA A 97 -2.52 -3.16 -8.91
C ALA A 97 -2.53 -2.95 -7.39
N LEU A 98 -1.89 -1.89 -6.91
CA LEU A 98 -1.80 -1.53 -5.50
C LEU A 98 -2.97 -0.68 -5.00
N GLY A 99 -3.78 -0.11 -5.90
CA GLY A 99 -4.75 0.93 -5.56
C GLY A 99 -4.08 2.22 -5.03
N ALA A 100 -2.85 2.51 -5.47
CA ALA A 100 -2.04 3.63 -5.03
C ALA A 100 -2.05 4.78 -6.06
N PRO A 101 -1.73 6.02 -5.66
CA PRO A 101 -1.45 7.08 -6.63
C PRO A 101 -0.10 6.84 -7.31
N LEU A 102 -0.03 7.16 -8.61
CA LEU A 102 1.22 7.35 -9.34
C LEU A 102 1.62 8.82 -9.28
N LEU A 103 2.84 9.09 -8.85
CA LEU A 103 3.46 10.41 -8.86
C LEU A 103 4.65 10.39 -9.81
N VAL A 104 4.76 11.43 -10.63
CA VAL A 104 5.91 11.65 -11.49
C VAL A 104 6.91 12.52 -10.74
N GLN A 105 8.19 12.18 -10.81
CA GLN A 105 9.26 12.90 -10.11
C GLN A 105 9.27 14.38 -10.49
N GLY A 106 9.24 15.24 -9.49
CA GLY A 106 9.32 16.69 -9.66
C GLY A 106 9.09 17.41 -8.33
N SER A 107 8.95 18.74 -8.36
CA SER A 107 8.94 19.57 -7.15
C SER A 107 7.80 19.26 -6.19
N GLY A 108 6.67 18.74 -6.69
CA GLY A 108 5.49 18.47 -5.86
C GLY A 108 5.44 17.05 -5.27
N ALA A 109 6.22 16.10 -5.79
CA ALA A 109 6.06 14.69 -5.46
C ALA A 109 6.32 14.39 -3.97
N GLU A 110 7.40 14.90 -3.40
CA GLU A 110 7.74 14.71 -1.98
C GLU A 110 6.65 15.27 -1.05
N SER A 111 6.21 16.50 -1.30
CA SER A 111 5.17 17.16 -0.51
C SER A 111 3.84 16.40 -0.60
N GLU A 112 3.53 15.83 -1.76
CA GLU A 112 2.33 15.04 -1.96
C GLU A 112 2.40 13.69 -1.26
N ILE A 113 3.53 12.98 -1.31
CA ILE A 113 3.78 11.75 -0.54
C ILE A 113 3.59 12.01 0.97
N GLN A 114 4.11 13.13 1.47
CA GLN A 114 3.92 13.54 2.86
C GLN A 114 2.45 13.83 3.19
N ARG A 115 1.72 14.54 2.30
CA ARG A 115 0.30 14.85 2.47
C ARG A 115 -0.56 13.58 2.53
N LEU A 116 -0.23 12.59 1.70
CA LEU A 116 -0.91 11.30 1.65
C LEU A 116 -0.64 10.43 2.89
N GLY A 117 0.37 10.77 3.70
CA GLY A 117 0.81 9.96 4.82
C GLY A 117 1.39 8.62 4.38
N SER A 118 2.00 8.56 3.20
CA SER A 118 2.58 7.32 2.69
C SER A 118 3.80 6.93 3.51
N SER A 119 3.80 5.70 4.02
CA SER A 119 4.93 5.10 4.73
C SER A 119 5.75 4.18 3.82
N GLY A 120 5.22 3.82 2.65
CA GLY A 120 5.92 3.09 1.59
C GLY A 120 5.92 3.85 0.28
N VAL A 121 7.03 3.78 -0.45
CA VAL A 121 7.11 4.26 -1.85
C VAL A 121 7.67 3.13 -2.71
N LEU A 122 6.95 2.80 -3.78
CA LEU A 122 7.45 1.93 -4.85
C LEU A 122 8.09 2.83 -5.92
N ALA A 123 9.41 2.85 -5.97
CA ALA A 123 10.19 3.56 -6.98
C ALA A 123 10.33 2.66 -8.23
N VAL A 124 9.69 3.07 -9.32
CA VAL A 124 9.66 2.32 -10.58
C VAL A 124 10.55 2.99 -11.62
N GLY A 125 11.41 2.19 -12.25
CA GLY A 125 12.41 2.68 -13.21
C GLY A 125 13.64 3.32 -12.55
N ASP A 126 14.50 3.93 -13.38
CA ASP A 126 15.79 4.48 -12.95
C ASP A 126 15.63 5.86 -12.25
N LEU A 127 15.13 5.82 -11.02
CA LEU A 127 15.11 6.97 -10.13
C LEU A 127 16.50 7.18 -9.53
N GLY A 128 17.09 8.36 -9.78
CA GLY A 128 18.33 8.76 -9.13
C GLY A 128 18.21 8.76 -7.60
N ASP A 129 19.30 8.44 -6.91
CA ASP A 129 19.31 8.32 -5.44
C ASP A 129 18.85 9.58 -4.72
N ASP A 130 19.13 10.75 -5.31
CA ASP A 130 18.68 12.06 -4.81
C ASP A 130 17.16 12.14 -4.70
N ALA A 131 16.43 11.55 -5.65
CA ALA A 131 14.96 11.56 -5.67
C ALA A 131 14.38 10.79 -4.49
N THR A 132 14.98 9.64 -4.17
CA THR A 132 14.53 8.80 -3.05
C THR A 132 15.07 9.31 -1.70
N SER A 133 16.20 10.00 -1.70
CA SER A 133 16.81 10.58 -0.49
C SER A 133 16.10 11.84 0.00
N ALA A 134 15.38 12.54 -0.89
CA ALA A 134 14.53 13.67 -0.54
C ALA A 134 13.27 13.24 0.23
N LEU A 135 12.87 11.95 0.17
CA LEU A 135 11.68 11.48 0.86
C LEU A 135 11.82 11.55 2.39
N PRO A 136 10.70 11.65 3.13
CA PRO A 136 10.74 11.63 4.58
C PRO A 136 11.47 10.38 5.11
N PRO A 137 12.29 10.48 6.17
CA PRO A 137 13.13 9.37 6.64
C PRO A 137 12.34 8.17 7.19
N SER A 138 11.04 8.35 7.48
CA SER A 138 10.13 7.28 7.86
C SER A 138 9.60 6.46 6.66
N THR A 139 9.94 6.85 5.44
CA THR A 139 9.44 6.23 4.20
C THR A 139 10.31 5.04 3.84
N THR A 140 9.68 3.87 3.67
CA THR A 140 10.35 2.69 3.13
C THR A 140 10.29 2.71 1.62
N VAL A 141 11.44 2.73 0.95
CA VAL A 141 11.52 2.72 -0.52
C VAL A 141 11.80 1.31 -1.01
N VAL A 142 10.97 0.83 -1.93
CA VAL A 142 11.17 -0.42 -2.68
C VAL A 142 11.47 -0.07 -4.13
N ARG A 143 12.59 -0.55 -4.66
CA ARG A 143 12.98 -0.35 -6.07
C ARG A 143 12.39 -1.47 -6.93
N ALA A 144 11.85 -1.12 -8.09
CA ALA A 144 11.38 -2.03 -9.12
C ALA A 144 11.74 -1.49 -10.50
N ASP A 145 12.92 -1.88 -10.98
CA ASP A 145 13.49 -1.32 -12.21
C ASP A 145 12.90 -1.97 -13.47
N HIS A 146 12.29 -3.17 -13.33
CA HIS A 146 11.74 -3.95 -14.45
C HIS A 146 10.35 -4.51 -14.12
N ALA A 147 9.60 -4.92 -15.15
CA ALA A 147 8.27 -5.50 -15.00
C ALA A 147 8.24 -6.73 -14.08
N ALA A 148 9.26 -7.59 -14.14
CA ALA A 148 9.38 -8.74 -13.25
C ALA A 148 9.51 -8.35 -11.76
N ASP A 149 10.13 -7.20 -11.47
CA ASP A 149 10.24 -6.69 -10.10
C ASP A 149 8.87 -6.17 -9.62
N VAL A 150 8.16 -5.44 -10.48
CA VAL A 150 6.80 -4.96 -10.19
C VAL A 150 5.84 -6.14 -9.97
N ALA A 151 5.86 -7.15 -10.84
CA ALA A 151 5.03 -8.34 -10.70
C ALA A 151 5.30 -9.08 -9.38
N ARG A 152 6.58 -9.19 -8.99
CA ARG A 152 6.97 -9.79 -7.70
C ARG A 152 6.45 -8.99 -6.50
N VAL A 153 6.48 -7.65 -6.57
CA VAL A 153 6.09 -6.78 -5.45
C VAL A 153 4.56 -6.66 -5.34
N THR A 154 3.87 -6.54 -6.47
CA THR A 154 2.42 -6.29 -6.52
C THR A 154 1.60 -7.58 -6.59
N GLY A 155 2.19 -8.68 -7.05
CA GLY A 155 1.47 -9.91 -7.36
C GLY A 155 0.62 -9.83 -8.63
N ALA A 156 0.67 -8.71 -9.37
CA ALA A 156 -0.03 -8.53 -10.62
C ALA A 156 0.82 -9.04 -11.79
N ASP A 157 0.14 -9.63 -12.78
CA ASP A 157 0.76 -10.02 -14.05
C ASP A 157 0.84 -8.77 -14.93
N VAL A 158 1.95 -8.05 -14.76
CA VAL A 158 2.26 -6.79 -15.46
C VAL A 158 2.96 -7.15 -16.76
N ALA A 159 2.37 -6.78 -17.89
CA ALA A 159 2.97 -7.05 -19.19
C ALA A 159 4.03 -5.98 -19.49
N ASP A 160 5.08 -6.35 -20.23
CA ASP A 160 5.97 -5.33 -20.79
C ASP A 160 5.15 -4.46 -21.75
N ALA A 161 5.17 -3.14 -21.53
CA ALA A 161 4.41 -2.19 -22.32
C ALA A 161 4.81 -2.31 -23.81
N PRO A 162 3.92 -2.80 -24.69
CA PRO A 162 4.32 -3.19 -26.05
C PRO A 162 4.37 -1.99 -27.01
N ASP A 163 4.00 -0.77 -26.57
CA ASP A 163 3.60 0.28 -27.51
C ASP A 163 3.76 1.68 -26.92
N GLN A 164 4.85 2.37 -27.27
CA GLN A 164 5.16 3.73 -26.82
C GLN A 164 4.48 4.82 -27.65
N ASP A 165 3.51 4.50 -28.52
CA ASP A 165 2.78 5.49 -29.31
C ASP A 165 1.59 6.06 -28.50
N PRO A 166 1.67 7.32 -28.03
CA PRO A 166 0.60 7.93 -27.24
C PRO A 166 -0.70 8.07 -28.05
N SER A 167 -0.60 8.21 -29.37
CA SER A 167 -1.78 8.35 -30.24
C SER A 167 -2.54 7.03 -30.36
N ALA A 168 -1.83 5.90 -30.34
CA ALA A 168 -2.43 4.57 -30.28
C ALA A 168 -3.14 4.34 -28.94
N ALA A 169 -2.54 4.77 -27.82
CA ALA A 169 -3.16 4.70 -26.50
C ALA A 169 -4.47 5.50 -26.41
N VAL A 170 -4.47 6.75 -26.89
CA VAL A 170 -5.68 7.59 -26.94
C VAL A 170 -6.76 6.96 -27.82
N SER A 171 -6.38 6.37 -28.95
CA SER A 171 -7.31 5.68 -29.86
C SER A 171 -7.96 4.47 -29.20
N ARG A 172 -7.20 3.69 -28.42
CA ARG A 172 -7.73 2.55 -27.62
C ARG A 172 -8.75 3.03 -26.58
N VAL A 173 -8.44 4.09 -25.84
CA VAL A 173 -9.36 4.67 -24.85
C VAL A 173 -10.63 5.20 -25.51
N SER A 174 -10.49 5.91 -26.63
CA SER A 174 -11.61 6.46 -27.39
C SER A 174 -12.54 5.38 -27.97
N ALA A 175 -12.02 4.16 -28.13
CA ALA A 175 -12.79 3.01 -28.59
C ALA A 175 -13.49 2.24 -27.45
N LEU A 176 -13.27 2.61 -26.18
CA LEU A 176 -13.95 1.96 -25.06
C LEU A 176 -15.45 2.28 -25.08
N PRO A 177 -16.32 1.27 -24.87
CA PRO A 177 -17.75 1.51 -24.76
C PRO A 177 -18.03 2.39 -23.53
N ALA A 178 -18.98 3.32 -23.67
CA ALA A 178 -19.45 4.11 -22.53
C ALA A 178 -20.02 3.17 -21.46
N PRO A 179 -19.75 3.40 -20.17
CA PRO A 179 -20.33 2.60 -19.11
C PRO A 179 -21.86 2.75 -19.13
N ASP A 180 -22.57 1.64 -18.94
CA ASP A 180 -24.03 1.61 -18.88
C ASP A 180 -24.50 2.53 -17.73
N GLY A 181 -25.25 3.58 -18.08
CA GLY A 181 -25.59 4.71 -17.20
C GLY A 181 -26.58 4.44 -16.08
N ASP A 182 -26.63 3.22 -15.53
CA ASP A 182 -27.65 2.80 -14.55
C ASP A 182 -27.38 3.28 -13.11
N ALA A 183 -26.34 4.09 -12.88
CA ALA A 183 -26.18 4.83 -11.63
C ALA A 183 -27.15 6.03 -11.60
N SER A 184 -28.44 5.75 -11.47
CA SER A 184 -29.44 6.80 -11.21
C SER A 184 -29.09 7.50 -9.89
N PRO A 185 -28.94 8.84 -9.88
CA PRO A 185 -28.68 9.56 -8.65
C PRO A 185 -29.89 9.37 -7.73
N THR A 186 -29.68 8.71 -6.59
CA THR A 186 -30.65 8.72 -5.50
C THR A 186 -30.81 10.17 -5.04
N THR A 187 -31.88 10.83 -5.48
CA THR A 187 -32.28 12.13 -4.97
C THR A 187 -32.36 12.04 -3.45
N PRO A 188 -31.66 12.92 -2.70
CA PRO A 188 -31.83 12.99 -1.26
C PRO A 188 -33.29 13.32 -0.99
N THR A 189 -33.99 12.46 -0.25
CA THR A 189 -35.29 12.81 0.35
C THR A 189 -35.06 14.05 1.19
N ALA A 190 -35.53 15.21 0.70
CA ALA A 190 -35.68 16.40 1.50
C ALA A 190 -36.72 16.09 2.57
N GLY A 191 -36.24 15.64 3.73
CA GLY A 191 -37.04 15.63 4.94
C GLY A 191 -37.33 17.07 5.29
N SER A 192 -38.56 17.52 5.00
CA SER A 192 -39.09 18.77 5.52
C SER A 192 -38.86 18.80 7.03
N ALA A 193 -38.00 19.72 7.47
CA ALA A 193 -38.11 20.29 8.79
C ALA A 193 -39.39 21.13 8.81
N ASP A 194 -40.47 20.54 9.31
CA ASP A 194 -41.66 21.28 9.70
C ASP A 194 -41.49 21.59 11.19
N ASP A 195 -41.39 22.88 11.48
CA ASP A 195 -41.12 23.48 12.79
C ASP A 195 -42.40 24.22 13.21
N ALA A 196 -43.16 23.68 14.18
CA ALA A 196 -44.11 24.38 15.08
C ALA A 196 -44.86 23.41 16.02
#